data_AF-A0A8F5BQC9-F1
#
_entry.id   AF-A0A8F5BQC9-F1
#
_cell.length_a   1.000
_cell.length_b   1.000
_cell.length_c   1.000
_cell.angle_alpha   90.00
_cell.angle_beta   90.00
_cell.angle_gamma   90.00
#
_symmetry.space_group_name_H-M   'P 1'
#
loop_
_entity.id
_entity.type
_entity.pdbx_description
1 polymer ?
#
loop_
_entity_poly.entity_id
_entity_poly.type
_entity_poly.pdbx_seq_one_letter_code
_entity_poly.pdbx_strand_id
1 'polypeptide(L)'
;MKGRVRIRGIYATALTSIFSSFSYEIVQQSAEIAERFMLEVNNLPADITIKDFEDDRGKIIVMGNGIIEEDLHYVFKYSFHWRSPIKLYSVIETDESCTYGNFKVEPCLEEGIVIKPPYDGKIVLSETKAVSKYAMVWRGKGVTTFSEHINNEEERLRLLTLSSPLNRKGYNVKWRSNAKYGALNELKEDLERLVLRYENREFRDQGEDFYLITLSLPDKLHLDEARKSIVNTIKYHHMLKLSYNREVDSLEKDKEGSPVKLLEALISDFMKIEHIKADGKAIYLRGGKVIEKEVNNDGYRITLRREFNGNGVLDGIGKRIENGDYDIVEYNSDKWYQIHKYYSGIDNSLKGIYINISTPPELLRGKIRYLDLEIDIAIRDSEIIVLDEDELNKKSIYMHSSLVNKAKKVANYLIDYIQQNKLIL
;
A
#
# COMPACT_ATOMS: atom_id res chain seq x y z
N MET A 1 13.94 -14.30 18.46
CA MET A 1 12.58 -13.74 18.21
C MET A 1 12.78 -12.31 17.72
N LYS A 2 12.22 -11.94 16.56
CA LYS A 2 12.49 -10.65 15.89
C LYS A 2 11.71 -9.46 16.49
N GLY A 3 10.61 -9.74 17.18
CA GLY A 3 9.77 -8.75 17.86
C GLY A 3 8.31 -9.21 17.96
N ARG A 4 7.47 -8.42 18.63
CA ARG A 4 6.02 -8.67 18.72
C ARG A 4 5.28 -7.89 17.64
N VAL A 5 4.51 -8.60 16.82
CA VAL A 5 3.80 -8.01 15.68
C VAL A 5 2.30 -8.12 15.89
N ARG A 6 1.62 -6.98 15.82
CA ARG A 6 0.17 -6.91 15.68
C ARG A 6 -0.19 -6.77 14.22
N ILE A 7 -1.11 -7.62 13.76
CA ILE A 7 -1.59 -7.61 12.38
C ILE A 7 -3.11 -7.36 12.37
N ARG A 8 -3.56 -6.49 11.48
CA ARG A 8 -4.96 -6.08 11.30
C ARG A 8 -5.32 -5.96 9.83
N GLY A 9 -6.62 -5.87 9.56
CA GLY A 9 -7.14 -5.65 8.23
C GLY A 9 -7.48 -6.91 7.46
N ILE A 10 -7.86 -6.71 6.20
CA ILE A 10 -8.27 -7.80 5.30
C ILE A 10 -7.14 -8.81 5.02
N TYR A 11 -5.88 -8.39 5.17
CA TYR A 11 -4.69 -9.22 4.95
C TYR A 11 -4.27 -10.02 6.18
N ALA A 12 -4.96 -9.87 7.33
CA ALA A 12 -4.46 -10.33 8.61
C ALA A 12 -4.21 -11.84 8.67
N THR A 13 -5.11 -12.67 8.12
CA THR A 13 -4.93 -14.13 8.15
C THR A 13 -3.70 -14.59 7.37
N ALA A 14 -3.51 -14.08 6.14
CA ALA A 14 -2.34 -14.41 5.33
C ALA A 14 -1.04 -13.97 6.01
N LEU A 15 -0.99 -12.73 6.48
CA LEU A 15 0.19 -12.18 7.11
C LEU A 15 0.48 -12.82 8.46
N THR A 16 -0.53 -13.20 9.25
CA THR A 16 -0.31 -13.99 10.47
C THR A 16 0.35 -15.34 10.15
N SER A 17 -0.07 -16.02 9.08
CA SER A 17 0.58 -17.27 8.66
C SER A 17 2.04 -17.05 8.30
N ILE A 18 2.33 -16.07 7.45
CA ILE A 18 3.69 -15.77 6.96
C ILE A 18 4.60 -15.29 8.10
N PHE A 19 4.19 -14.28 8.87
CA PHE A 19 5.05 -13.70 9.91
C PHE A 19 5.29 -14.65 11.10
N SER A 20 4.37 -15.57 11.38
CA SER A 20 4.62 -16.64 12.36
C SER A 20 5.78 -17.53 11.95
N SER A 21 6.05 -17.68 10.65
CA SER A 21 7.20 -18.45 10.14
C SER A 21 8.54 -17.71 10.28
N PHE A 22 8.53 -16.39 10.46
CA PHE A 22 9.75 -15.54 10.51
C PHE A 22 10.26 -15.26 11.93
N SER A 23 9.92 -16.10 12.90
CA SER A 23 10.32 -15.94 14.32
C SER A 23 9.80 -14.64 14.97
N TYR A 24 8.65 -14.13 14.52
CA TYR A 24 7.90 -13.08 15.22
C TYR A 24 6.90 -13.70 16.18
N GLU A 25 6.64 -13.01 17.28
CA GLU A 25 5.54 -13.33 18.17
C GLU A 25 4.30 -12.55 17.73
N ILE A 26 3.26 -13.26 17.30
CA ILE A 26 2.00 -12.62 16.93
C ILE A 26 1.24 -12.27 18.20
N VAL A 27 0.87 -11.00 18.32
CA VAL A 27 0.18 -10.47 19.49
C VAL A 27 -1.09 -9.71 19.10
N GLN A 28 -1.96 -9.60 20.09
CA GLN A 28 -3.24 -8.90 20.06
C GLN A 28 -4.10 -9.39 18.91
N GLN A 29 -4.15 -10.68 18.57
CA GLN A 29 -5.01 -11.20 17.50
C GLN A 29 -6.48 -10.79 17.73
N SER A 30 -7.27 -10.63 16.66
CA SER A 30 -8.73 -10.65 16.83
C SER A 30 -9.17 -12.07 17.22
N ALA A 31 -10.35 -12.21 17.83
CA ALA A 31 -10.89 -13.52 18.18
C ALA A 31 -10.96 -14.45 16.96
N GLU A 32 -11.41 -13.93 15.82
CA GLU A 32 -11.48 -14.65 14.54
C GLU A 32 -10.11 -15.15 14.06
N ILE A 33 -9.05 -14.34 14.19
CA ILE A 33 -7.69 -14.77 13.82
C ILE A 33 -7.19 -15.82 14.80
N ALA A 34 -7.40 -15.63 16.11
CA ALA A 34 -6.99 -16.61 17.11
C ALA A 34 -7.66 -17.99 16.88
N GLU A 35 -8.97 -17.99 16.60
CA GLU A 35 -9.76 -19.18 16.27
C GLU A 35 -9.24 -19.89 15.02
N ARG A 36 -8.98 -19.16 13.93
CA ARG A 36 -8.45 -19.71 12.67
C ARG A 36 -7.13 -20.48 12.85
N PHE A 37 -6.30 -20.04 13.79
CA PHE A 37 -5.00 -20.66 14.07
C PHE A 37 -5.03 -21.62 15.27
N MET A 38 -6.19 -21.81 15.92
CA MET A 38 -6.33 -22.59 17.15
C MET A 38 -5.37 -22.11 18.25
N LEU A 39 -5.21 -20.79 18.37
CA LEU A 39 -4.34 -20.14 19.35
C LEU A 39 -5.19 -19.36 20.36
N GLU A 40 -4.67 -19.20 21.56
CA GLU A 40 -5.19 -18.21 22.50
C GLU A 40 -4.77 -16.80 22.07
N VAL A 41 -5.60 -15.80 22.39
CA VAL A 41 -5.26 -14.40 22.14
C VAL A 41 -4.09 -14.00 23.04
N ASN A 42 -2.94 -13.71 22.44
CA ASN A 42 -1.79 -13.20 23.17
C ASN A 42 -1.93 -11.68 23.34
N ASN A 43 -2.28 -11.21 24.53
CA ASN A 43 -2.51 -9.79 24.77
C ASN A 43 -1.24 -8.98 25.05
N LEU A 44 -0.05 -9.43 24.67
CA LEU A 44 1.16 -8.64 24.90
C LEU A 44 1.19 -7.35 24.05
N PRO A 45 1.82 -6.27 24.55
CA PRO A 45 2.05 -5.03 23.81
C PRO A 45 2.83 -5.27 22.50
N ALA A 46 2.39 -4.69 21.39
CA ALA A 46 3.04 -4.85 20.10
C ALA A 46 4.19 -3.85 19.91
N ASP A 47 5.27 -4.31 19.28
CA ASP A 47 6.42 -3.48 18.90
C ASP A 47 6.26 -2.96 17.46
N ILE A 48 5.57 -3.75 16.61
CA ILE A 48 5.26 -3.44 15.21
C ILE A 48 3.77 -3.64 14.96
N THR A 49 3.15 -2.76 14.19
CA THR A 49 1.77 -2.90 13.69
C THR A 49 1.76 -2.94 12.17
N ILE A 50 1.13 -3.97 11.60
CA ILE A 50 0.84 -4.10 10.17
C ILE A 50 -0.68 -4.02 9.98
N LYS A 51 -1.15 -3.09 9.13
CA LYS A 51 -2.58 -2.98 8.81
C LYS A 51 -2.81 -2.50 7.38
N ASP A 52 -3.99 -2.76 6.83
CA ASP A 52 -4.41 -2.11 5.59
C ASP A 52 -4.54 -0.59 5.77
N PHE A 53 -4.30 0.16 4.70
CA PHE A 53 -4.48 1.61 4.70
C PHE A 53 -5.95 1.96 4.47
N GLU A 54 -6.54 2.73 5.38
CA GLU A 54 -7.99 3.01 5.40
C GLU A 54 -8.46 3.74 4.13
N ASP A 55 -7.66 4.69 3.61
CA ASP A 55 -8.02 5.48 2.42
C ASP A 55 -7.86 4.67 1.12
N ASP A 56 -6.96 3.70 1.09
CA ASP A 56 -6.75 2.79 -0.04
C ASP A 56 -6.31 1.42 0.45
N ARG A 57 -7.28 0.51 0.62
CA ARG A 57 -7.04 -0.86 1.09
C ARG A 57 -6.17 -1.70 0.14
N GLY A 58 -5.82 -1.19 -1.05
CA GLY A 58 -4.78 -1.75 -1.89
C GLY A 58 -3.35 -1.51 -1.37
N LYS A 59 -3.21 -0.78 -0.27
CA LYS A 59 -1.95 -0.48 0.41
C LYS A 59 -1.93 -1.03 1.84
N ILE A 60 -0.74 -1.32 2.35
CA ILE A 60 -0.47 -1.73 3.73
C ILE A 60 0.42 -0.69 4.40
N ILE A 61 0.09 -0.34 5.64
CA ILE A 61 0.97 0.42 6.52
C ILE A 61 1.67 -0.52 7.49
N VAL A 62 2.96 -0.32 7.65
CA VAL A 62 3.77 -0.92 8.72
C VAL A 62 4.35 0.20 9.56
N MET A 63 4.10 0.17 10.87
CA MET A 63 4.62 1.17 11.80
C MET A 63 5.16 0.53 13.07
N GLY A 64 6.22 1.10 13.64
CA GLY A 64 6.76 0.68 14.92
C GLY A 64 8.28 0.65 14.93
N ASN A 65 8.84 0.01 15.95
CA ASN A 65 10.29 -0.10 16.15
C ASN A 65 10.70 -1.55 15.98
N GLY A 66 11.57 -1.84 15.00
CA GLY A 66 12.10 -3.18 14.78
C GLY A 66 12.71 -3.38 13.40
N ILE A 67 13.45 -4.48 13.23
CA ILE A 67 14.08 -4.87 11.97
C ILE A 67 13.08 -5.72 11.19
N ILE A 68 12.31 -5.10 10.29
CA ILE A 68 11.27 -5.77 9.49
C ILE A 68 11.44 -5.60 7.98
N GLU A 69 12.27 -4.64 7.55
CA GLU A 69 12.41 -4.24 6.15
C GLU A 69 12.75 -5.41 5.20
N GLU A 70 13.70 -6.27 5.58
CA GLU A 70 14.05 -7.46 4.81
C GLU A 70 12.89 -8.46 4.69
N ASP A 71 12.14 -8.66 5.79
CA ASP A 71 10.97 -9.53 5.77
C ASP A 71 9.85 -8.94 4.91
N LEU A 72 9.64 -7.61 4.93
CA LEU A 72 8.71 -6.94 4.02
C LEU A 72 9.08 -7.16 2.56
N HIS A 73 10.37 -7.02 2.21
CA HIS A 73 10.83 -7.28 0.85
C HIS A 73 10.68 -8.73 0.42
N TYR A 74 10.80 -9.67 1.37
CA TYR A 74 10.56 -11.08 1.10
C TYR A 74 9.06 -11.36 0.84
N VAL A 75 8.17 -10.82 1.67
CA VAL A 75 6.72 -11.02 1.53
C VAL A 75 6.15 -10.30 0.30
N PHE A 76 6.55 -9.04 0.10
CA PHE A 76 6.00 -8.15 -0.92
C PHE A 76 7.02 -7.90 -2.04
N LYS A 77 7.45 -9.00 -2.66
CA LYS A 77 8.55 -9.02 -3.64
C LYS A 77 8.29 -8.16 -4.87
N TYR A 78 7.02 -8.00 -5.24
CA TYR A 78 6.59 -7.36 -6.49
C TYR A 78 5.72 -6.13 -6.26
N SER A 79 5.76 -5.55 -5.06
CA SER A 79 5.02 -4.36 -4.66
C SER A 79 5.96 -3.16 -4.52
N PHE A 80 5.42 -1.95 -4.49
CA PHE A 80 6.22 -0.77 -4.15
C PHE A 80 6.35 -0.59 -2.65
N HIS A 81 7.56 -0.25 -2.22
CA HIS A 81 7.93 -0.01 -0.83
C HIS A 81 8.28 1.47 -0.67
N TRP A 82 7.43 2.22 0.00
CA TRP A 82 7.77 3.58 0.42
C TRP A 82 8.13 3.56 1.90
N ARG A 83 9.39 3.85 2.22
CA ARG A 83 9.82 4.14 3.59
C ARG A 83 9.75 5.63 3.83
N SER A 84 9.10 6.03 4.91
CA SER A 84 9.02 7.45 5.24
C SER A 84 10.41 8.01 5.53
N PRO A 85 10.81 9.14 4.90
CA PRO A 85 12.07 9.80 5.23
C PRO A 85 12.05 10.44 6.63
N ILE A 86 10.86 10.55 7.24
CA ILE A 86 10.64 11.17 8.54
C ILE A 86 9.87 10.18 9.40
N LYS A 87 10.40 9.86 10.58
CA LYS A 87 9.78 8.89 11.47
C LYS A 87 8.44 9.40 11.99
N LEU A 88 7.49 8.49 12.17
CA LEU A 88 6.26 8.81 12.87
C LEU A 88 6.62 9.15 14.33
N TYR A 89 5.99 10.16 14.91
CA TYR A 89 6.24 10.66 16.26
C TYR A 89 7.62 11.28 16.51
N SER A 90 8.47 11.48 15.48
CA SER A 90 9.66 12.30 15.65
C SER A 90 9.29 13.78 15.82
N VAL A 91 10.18 14.54 16.45
CA VAL A 91 10.07 15.99 16.52
C VAL A 91 10.87 16.58 15.37
N ILE A 92 10.27 17.54 14.66
CA ILE A 92 10.95 18.30 13.61
C ILE A 92 10.80 19.80 13.87
N GLU A 93 11.77 20.57 13.40
CA GLU A 93 11.73 22.03 13.34
C GLU A 93 11.42 22.43 11.89
N THR A 94 10.44 23.30 11.68
CA THR A 94 10.01 23.72 10.34
C THR A 94 10.58 25.08 9.97
N ASP A 95 10.85 25.29 8.70
CA ASP A 95 11.23 26.62 8.21
C ASP A 95 10.05 27.61 8.19
N GLU A 96 10.36 28.90 8.00
CA GLU A 96 9.36 29.98 7.91
C GLU A 96 8.38 29.82 6.73
N SER A 97 8.75 29.03 5.71
CA SER A 97 7.88 28.69 4.58
C SER A 97 6.90 27.55 4.88
N CYS A 98 6.85 27.07 6.13
CA CYS A 98 6.01 25.96 6.56
C CYS A 98 6.34 24.66 5.80
N THR A 99 7.62 24.44 5.54
CA THR A 99 8.13 23.23 4.89
C THR A 99 9.16 22.51 5.75
N TYR A 100 9.38 21.24 5.42
CA TYR A 100 10.49 20.44 5.93
C TYR A 100 11.03 19.59 4.79
N GLY A 101 12.24 19.91 4.33
CA GLY A 101 12.76 19.39 3.06
C GLY A 101 11.83 19.79 1.91
N ASN A 102 11.32 18.81 1.17
CA ASN A 102 10.42 19.03 0.04
C ASN A 102 8.93 18.86 0.40
N PHE A 103 8.59 18.76 1.68
CA PHE A 103 7.24 18.45 2.13
C PHE A 103 6.58 19.66 2.78
N LYS A 104 5.29 19.86 2.47
CA LYS A 104 4.47 20.87 3.13
C LYS A 104 4.11 20.42 4.55
N VAL A 105 4.14 21.33 5.50
CA VAL A 105 3.80 21.06 6.90
C VAL A 105 2.46 21.71 7.28
N GLU A 106 1.57 20.93 7.91
CA GLU A 106 0.24 21.38 8.35
C GLU A 106 -0.07 20.89 9.79
N PRO A 107 -0.45 21.76 10.75
CA PRO A 107 -0.35 23.21 10.71
C PRO A 107 1.12 23.67 10.69
N CYS A 108 1.34 24.92 10.29
CA CYS A 108 2.66 25.53 10.33
C CYS A 108 3.06 25.83 11.78
N LEU A 109 3.93 24.99 12.34
CA LEU A 109 4.44 25.08 13.71
C LEU A 109 5.96 25.09 13.65
N GLU A 110 6.61 26.08 14.29
CA GLU A 110 8.08 26.16 14.36
C GLU A 110 8.74 24.85 14.81
N GLU A 111 8.13 24.16 15.79
CA GLU A 111 8.53 22.84 16.25
C GLU A 111 7.27 22.00 16.50
N GLY A 112 7.28 20.74 16.08
CA GLY A 112 6.13 19.86 16.31
C GLY A 112 6.46 18.38 16.18
N ILE A 113 5.58 17.55 16.72
CA ILE A 113 5.64 16.10 16.60
C ILE A 113 4.90 15.64 15.33
N VAL A 114 5.53 14.76 14.55
CA VAL A 114 4.95 14.18 13.34
C VAL A 114 3.86 13.19 13.71
N ILE A 115 2.60 13.52 13.40
CA ILE A 115 1.44 12.62 13.60
C ILE A 115 0.94 11.99 12.29
N LYS A 116 1.39 12.52 11.14
CA LYS A 116 1.21 11.91 9.83
C LYS A 116 2.49 12.12 8.99
N PRO A 117 3.15 11.03 8.56
CA PRO A 117 4.29 11.13 7.65
C PRO A 117 3.86 11.51 6.23
N PRO A 118 4.78 12.00 5.38
CA PRO A 118 4.44 12.64 4.10
C PRO A 118 4.17 11.67 2.94
N TYR A 119 3.36 10.63 3.16
CA TYR A 119 3.00 9.68 2.09
C TYR A 119 2.12 10.29 1.00
N ASP A 120 1.51 11.45 1.25
CA ASP A 120 0.73 12.25 0.31
C ASP A 120 1.36 13.63 0.05
N GLY A 121 2.66 13.77 0.35
CA GLY A 121 3.42 15.01 0.20
C GLY A 121 3.25 16.02 1.34
N LYS A 122 2.48 15.68 2.38
CA LYS A 122 2.23 16.55 3.53
C LYS A 122 2.58 15.91 4.86
N ILE A 123 3.31 16.63 5.69
CA ILE A 123 3.56 16.28 7.08
C ILE A 123 2.46 16.90 7.92
N VAL A 124 1.82 16.11 8.78
CA VAL A 124 0.92 16.68 9.80
C VAL A 124 1.63 16.74 11.14
N LEU A 125 1.72 17.94 11.69
CA LEU A 125 2.29 18.17 13.01
C LEU A 125 1.23 18.35 14.09
N SER A 126 1.68 18.18 15.33
CA SER A 126 0.98 18.55 16.54
C SER A 126 1.96 19.13 17.55
N GLU A 127 1.48 19.67 18.65
CA GLU A 127 2.32 20.10 19.79
C GLU A 127 3.31 18.99 20.17
N THR A 128 4.51 19.36 20.60
CA THR A 128 5.54 18.38 21.00
C THR A 128 5.09 17.54 22.19
N LYS A 129 5.43 16.24 22.16
CA LYS A 129 5.02 15.25 23.17
C LYS A 129 6.14 14.25 23.36
N ALA A 130 6.36 13.82 24.60
CA ALA A 130 7.13 12.61 24.85
C ALA A 130 6.24 11.40 24.55
N VAL A 131 6.74 10.45 23.75
CA VAL A 131 5.98 9.28 23.30
C VAL A 131 6.67 7.99 23.73
N SER A 132 5.88 7.06 24.26
CA SER A 132 6.24 5.66 24.51
C SER A 132 5.29 4.74 23.76
N LYS A 133 5.51 3.42 23.84
CA LYS A 133 4.56 2.41 23.35
C LYS A 133 3.16 2.54 23.96
N TYR A 134 3.03 3.04 25.19
CA TYR A 134 1.77 3.07 25.94
C TYR A 134 1.08 4.43 25.95
N ALA A 135 1.83 5.52 25.97
CA ALA A 135 1.26 6.84 26.20
C ALA A 135 2.01 7.95 25.47
N MET A 136 1.35 9.11 25.41
CA MET A 136 1.96 10.39 25.06
C MET A 136 1.74 11.36 26.22
N VAL A 137 2.77 12.12 26.59
CA VAL A 137 2.73 13.09 27.70
C VAL A 137 3.25 14.45 27.22
N TRP A 138 2.56 15.52 27.60
CA TRP A 138 2.96 16.90 27.39
C TRP A 138 2.28 17.84 28.39
N ARG A 139 2.70 19.11 28.45
CA ARG A 139 2.07 20.11 29.31
C ARG A 139 0.78 20.66 28.70
N GLY A 140 -0.20 20.95 29.54
CA GLY A 140 -1.44 21.58 29.11
C GLY A 140 -2.49 21.68 30.21
N LYS A 141 -3.75 21.38 29.89
CA LYS A 141 -4.90 21.53 30.81
C LYS A 141 -5.00 20.44 31.88
N GLY A 142 -4.13 19.44 31.86
CA GLY A 142 -4.23 18.31 32.79
C GLY A 142 -5.35 17.35 32.40
N VAL A 143 -5.46 16.98 31.11
CA VAL A 143 -6.54 16.10 30.63
C VAL A 143 -6.03 14.74 30.16
N THR A 144 -6.85 13.71 30.37
CA THR A 144 -6.58 12.36 29.87
C THR A 144 -7.47 12.08 28.66
N THR A 145 -6.86 11.57 27.60
CA THR A 145 -7.55 11.10 26.40
C THR A 145 -7.11 9.68 26.06
N PHE A 146 -7.91 8.97 25.25
CA PHE A 146 -7.69 7.57 24.94
C PHE A 146 -7.68 7.35 23.43
N SER A 147 -6.88 6.38 22.97
CA SER A 147 -7.03 5.82 21.64
C SER A 147 -8.44 5.29 21.44
N GLU A 148 -8.98 5.45 20.22
CA GLU A 148 -10.27 4.90 19.79
C GLU A 148 -10.38 3.37 19.91
N HIS A 149 -9.26 2.67 20.14
CA HIS A 149 -9.21 1.22 20.36
C HIS A 149 -9.28 0.82 21.85
N ILE A 150 -9.47 1.80 22.75
CA ILE A 150 -9.71 1.60 24.18
C ILE A 150 -11.13 2.06 24.49
N ASN A 151 -12.09 1.17 24.27
CA ASN A 151 -13.53 1.46 24.42
C ASN A 151 -14.16 0.81 25.64
N ASN A 152 -13.42 -0.04 26.35
CA ASN A 152 -13.86 -0.63 27.61
C ASN A 152 -13.74 0.42 28.73
N GLU A 153 -14.86 0.67 29.42
CA GLU A 153 -14.95 1.71 30.46
C GLU A 153 -14.12 1.39 31.72
N GLU A 154 -14.02 0.11 32.10
CA GLU A 154 -13.18 -0.33 33.22
C GLU A 154 -11.70 -0.06 32.94
N GLU A 155 -11.24 -0.38 31.73
CA GLU A 155 -9.88 -0.08 31.29
C GLU A 155 -9.63 1.43 31.18
N ARG A 156 -10.59 2.22 30.70
CA ARG A 156 -10.49 3.69 30.72
C ARG A 156 -10.36 4.22 32.15
N LEU A 157 -11.15 3.72 33.09
CA LEU A 157 -11.10 4.13 34.49
C LEU A 157 -9.76 3.75 35.14
N ARG A 158 -9.26 2.54 34.88
CA ARG A 158 -7.96 2.07 35.32
C ARG A 158 -6.84 3.00 34.84
N LEU A 159 -6.80 3.27 33.54
CA LEU A 159 -5.80 4.15 32.93
C LEU A 159 -5.94 5.61 33.38
N LEU A 160 -7.18 6.09 33.56
CA LEU A 160 -7.46 7.41 34.10
C LEU A 160 -6.88 7.57 35.52
N THR A 161 -7.04 6.55 36.37
CA THR A 161 -6.52 6.54 37.74
C THR A 161 -5.00 6.70 37.77
N LEU A 162 -4.29 6.05 36.83
CA LEU A 162 -2.84 6.18 36.68
C LEU A 162 -2.41 7.58 36.23
N SER A 163 -3.14 8.18 35.30
CA SER A 163 -2.81 9.52 34.80
C SER A 163 -3.20 10.65 35.75
N SER A 164 -4.26 10.48 36.55
CA SER A 164 -4.88 11.55 37.37
C SER A 164 -3.90 12.35 38.25
N PRO A 165 -2.88 11.73 38.90
CA PRO A 165 -1.87 12.48 39.65
C PRO A 165 -1.04 13.42 38.78
N LEU A 166 -0.76 13.05 37.52
CA LEU A 166 -0.04 13.88 36.55
C LEU A 166 -0.94 14.99 36.01
N ASN A 167 -2.21 14.69 35.75
CA ASN A 167 -3.21 15.69 35.35
C ASN A 167 -3.29 16.86 36.33
N ARG A 168 -3.31 16.58 37.65
CA ARG A 168 -3.29 17.62 38.71
C ARG A 168 -2.02 18.48 38.70
N LYS A 169 -0.92 17.97 38.14
CA LYS A 169 0.34 18.69 37.94
C LYS A 169 0.40 19.43 36.58
N GLY A 170 -0.69 19.43 35.82
CA GLY A 170 -0.79 20.14 34.53
C GLY A 170 -0.28 19.33 33.32
N TYR A 171 -0.13 18.01 33.44
CA TYR A 171 0.23 17.16 32.30
C TYR A 171 -1.01 16.62 31.60
N ASN A 172 -1.05 16.76 30.28
CA ASN A 172 -1.96 15.99 29.44
C ASN A 172 -1.38 14.59 29.22
N VAL A 173 -2.26 13.57 29.23
CA VAL A 173 -1.89 12.19 28.95
C VAL A 173 -2.80 11.64 27.86
N LYS A 174 -2.23 11.11 26.77
CA LYS A 174 -2.97 10.35 25.76
C LYS A 174 -2.54 8.89 25.82
N TRP A 175 -3.43 8.00 26.26
CA TRP A 175 -3.19 6.56 26.26
C TRP A 175 -3.31 5.99 24.85
N ARG A 176 -2.27 5.31 24.38
CA ARG A 176 -2.18 4.63 23.07
C ARG A 176 -2.76 3.21 23.16
N SER A 177 -3.05 2.60 22.02
CA SER A 177 -3.72 1.28 21.94
C SER A 177 -3.05 0.15 22.73
N ASN A 178 -1.74 0.21 22.97
CA ASN A 178 -1.03 -0.81 23.75
C ASN A 178 -1.28 -0.69 25.26
N ALA A 179 -1.79 0.44 25.75
CA ALA A 179 -1.95 0.69 27.19
C ALA A 179 -2.89 -0.31 27.88
N LYS A 180 -3.96 -0.74 27.19
CA LYS A 180 -4.91 -1.75 27.69
C LYS A 180 -4.31 -3.14 27.94
N TYR A 181 -3.06 -3.32 27.55
CA TYR A 181 -2.32 -4.58 27.62
C TYR A 181 -1.12 -4.50 28.58
N GLY A 182 -0.78 -3.32 29.08
CA GLY A 182 0.35 -3.12 29.98
C GLY A 182 -0.02 -3.47 31.42
N ALA A 183 0.95 -4.02 32.17
CA ALA A 183 0.81 -4.23 33.60
C ALA A 183 0.78 -2.88 34.35
N LEU A 184 0.08 -2.79 35.48
CA LEU A 184 -0.10 -1.52 36.21
C LEU A 184 1.22 -0.84 36.58
N ASN A 185 2.19 -1.61 37.10
CA ASN A 185 3.51 -1.08 37.45
C ASN A 185 4.29 -0.61 36.22
N GLU A 186 4.24 -1.38 35.12
CA GLU A 186 4.91 -1.02 33.87
C GLU A 186 4.36 0.29 33.29
N LEU A 187 3.03 0.46 33.29
CA LEU A 187 2.38 1.68 32.83
C LEU A 187 2.74 2.89 33.70
N LYS A 188 2.84 2.69 35.02
CA LYS A 188 3.22 3.75 35.96
C LYS A 188 4.67 4.19 35.75
N GLU A 189 5.60 3.24 35.67
CA GLU A 189 7.02 3.51 35.40
C GLU A 189 7.21 4.19 34.03
N ASP A 190 6.46 3.76 33.01
CA ASP A 190 6.48 4.38 31.69
C ASP A 190 6.01 5.84 31.73
N LEU A 191 4.93 6.15 32.44
CA LEU A 191 4.46 7.53 32.63
C LEU A 191 5.48 8.40 33.36
N GLU A 192 6.08 7.89 34.45
CA GLU A 192 7.11 8.61 35.21
C GLU A 192 8.32 8.92 34.33
N ARG A 193 8.76 7.94 33.51
CA ARG A 193 9.83 8.12 32.53
C ARG A 193 9.45 9.13 31.45
N LEU A 194 8.22 9.10 30.95
CA LEU A 194 7.76 10.04 29.93
C LEU A 194 7.73 11.48 30.44
N VAL A 195 7.32 11.70 31.68
CA VAL A 195 7.36 13.02 32.32
C VAL A 195 8.80 13.51 32.40
N LEU A 196 9.73 12.69 32.88
CA LEU A 196 11.14 13.06 32.97
C LEU A 196 11.72 13.40 31.60
N ARG A 197 11.49 12.54 30.59
CA ARG A 197 11.92 12.79 29.21
C ARG A 197 11.35 14.09 28.67
N TYR A 198 10.07 14.37 28.93
CA TYR A 198 9.42 15.59 28.49
C TYR A 198 10.06 16.83 29.11
N GLU A 199 10.22 16.87 30.44
CA GLU A 199 10.78 18.04 31.12
C GLU A 199 12.25 18.29 30.75
N ASN A 200 13.02 17.22 30.50
CA ASN A 200 14.42 17.31 30.07
C ASN A 200 14.60 17.52 28.56
N ARG A 201 13.52 17.56 27.76
CA ARG A 201 13.53 17.56 26.29
C ARG A 201 14.28 16.37 25.65
N GLU A 202 14.37 15.24 26.35
CA GLU A 202 14.97 13.97 25.90
C GLU A 202 14.00 13.12 25.05
N PHE A 203 13.33 13.77 24.10
CA PHE A 203 12.37 13.15 23.20
C PHE A 203 12.50 13.59 21.75
N ARG A 204 13.51 14.43 21.44
CA ARG A 204 13.79 14.89 20.08
C ARG A 204 14.16 13.75 19.13
N ASP A 205 14.94 12.78 19.61
CA ASP A 205 15.39 11.61 18.81
C ASP A 205 14.38 10.45 18.82
N GLN A 206 13.17 10.65 19.35
CA GLN A 206 12.15 9.60 19.33
C GLN A 206 11.59 9.40 17.92
N GLY A 207 10.90 8.28 17.72
CA GLY A 207 10.11 8.04 16.53
C GLY A 207 9.92 6.56 16.27
N GLU A 208 9.03 6.26 15.34
CA GLU A 208 8.73 4.92 14.84
C GLU A 208 8.97 4.92 13.33
N ASP A 209 9.57 3.85 12.81
CA ASP A 209 9.67 3.66 11.36
C ASP A 209 8.26 3.52 10.79
N PHE A 210 8.07 4.01 9.57
CA PHE A 210 6.79 3.96 8.87
C PHE A 210 7.04 3.55 7.42
N TYR A 211 6.37 2.48 7.00
CA TYR A 211 6.38 1.99 5.63
C TYR A 211 4.97 2.00 5.08
N LEU A 212 4.85 2.37 3.80
CA LEU A 212 3.64 2.24 3.01
C LEU A 212 3.95 1.31 1.82
N ILE A 213 3.32 0.15 1.81
CA ILE A 213 3.48 -0.86 0.77
C ILE A 213 2.29 -0.77 -0.18
N THR A 214 2.52 -0.52 -1.46
CA THR A 214 1.47 -0.50 -2.49
C THR A 214 1.43 -1.86 -3.18
N LEU A 215 0.40 -2.66 -2.90
CA LEU A 215 0.37 -4.07 -3.28
C LEU A 215 0.10 -4.28 -4.76
N SER A 216 0.91 -5.13 -5.39
CA SER A 216 0.64 -5.63 -6.74
C SER A 216 -0.32 -6.83 -6.72
N LEU A 217 -0.92 -7.15 -7.87
CA LEU A 217 -1.75 -8.35 -8.00
C LEU A 217 -0.97 -9.65 -7.67
N PRO A 218 0.27 -9.86 -8.17
CA PRO A 218 1.05 -11.05 -7.82
C PRO A 218 1.25 -11.25 -6.31
N ASP A 219 1.54 -10.19 -5.57
CA ASP A 219 1.72 -10.30 -4.12
C ASP A 219 0.37 -10.54 -3.41
N LYS A 220 -0.74 -9.94 -3.88
CA LYS A 220 -2.08 -10.27 -3.38
C LYS A 220 -2.43 -11.74 -3.60
N LEU A 221 -2.09 -12.31 -4.75
CA LEU A 221 -2.27 -13.74 -5.03
C LEU A 221 -1.39 -14.62 -4.14
N HIS A 222 -0.16 -14.19 -3.85
CA HIS A 222 0.68 -14.88 -2.87
C HIS A 222 0.04 -14.90 -1.47
N LEU A 223 -0.56 -13.78 -1.04
CA LEU A 223 -1.31 -13.71 0.21
C LEU A 223 -2.58 -14.55 0.17
N ASP A 224 -3.28 -14.63 -0.96
CA ASP A 224 -4.45 -15.52 -1.13
C ASP A 224 -4.03 -16.98 -0.88
N GLU A 225 -2.91 -17.43 -1.47
CA GLU A 225 -2.40 -18.79 -1.26
C GLU A 225 -1.96 -19.04 0.20
N ALA A 226 -1.31 -18.07 0.84
CA ALA A 226 -0.97 -18.16 2.26
C ALA A 226 -2.22 -18.20 3.17
N ARG A 227 -3.30 -17.51 2.79
CA ARG A 227 -4.58 -17.58 3.50
C ARG A 227 -5.26 -18.94 3.26
N LYS A 228 -5.17 -19.47 2.04
CA LYS A 228 -5.77 -20.74 1.62
C LYS A 228 -5.26 -21.94 2.42
N SER A 229 -4.02 -21.90 2.91
CA SER A 229 -3.50 -22.95 3.80
C SER A 229 -4.12 -22.92 5.20
N ILE A 230 -4.86 -21.88 5.57
CA ILE A 230 -5.47 -21.71 6.89
C ILE A 230 -7.00 -21.81 6.82
N VAL A 231 -7.62 -21.15 5.83
CA VAL A 231 -9.07 -21.13 5.65
C VAL A 231 -9.44 -21.20 4.17
N ASN A 232 -10.65 -21.67 3.86
CA ASN A 232 -11.14 -21.70 2.49
C ASN A 232 -11.02 -20.31 1.86
N THR A 233 -10.28 -20.22 0.76
CA THR A 233 -9.93 -18.95 0.11
C THR A 233 -10.09 -19.08 -1.39
N ILE A 234 -10.90 -18.22 -1.99
CA ILE A 234 -11.02 -18.14 -3.45
C ILE A 234 -9.80 -17.42 -4.04
N LYS A 235 -9.45 -17.74 -5.29
CA LYS A 235 -8.47 -16.94 -6.04
C LYS A 235 -8.98 -15.51 -6.19
N TYR A 236 -8.06 -14.54 -6.11
CA TYR A 236 -8.35 -13.10 -6.14
C TYR A 236 -9.08 -12.57 -4.90
N HIS A 237 -9.08 -13.30 -3.77
CA HIS A 237 -9.73 -12.88 -2.53
C HIS A 237 -9.39 -11.43 -2.16
N HIS A 238 -8.10 -11.11 -1.99
CA HIS A 238 -7.72 -9.78 -1.55
C HIS A 238 -8.01 -8.69 -2.59
N MET A 239 -7.92 -8.99 -3.89
CA MET A 239 -8.30 -8.07 -4.97
C MET A 239 -9.81 -7.78 -4.93
N LEU A 240 -10.62 -8.83 -4.84
CA LEU A 240 -12.08 -8.73 -4.77
C LEU A 240 -12.53 -7.98 -3.52
N LYS A 241 -11.87 -8.18 -2.37
CA LYS A 241 -12.13 -7.46 -1.10
C LYS A 241 -12.04 -5.94 -1.20
N LEU A 242 -11.34 -5.42 -2.22
CA LEU A 242 -11.28 -3.98 -2.49
C LEU A 242 -12.61 -3.44 -3.03
N SER A 243 -13.40 -4.26 -3.74
CA SER A 243 -14.68 -3.87 -4.38
C SER A 243 -15.93 -4.55 -3.80
N TYR A 244 -15.75 -5.71 -3.15
CA TYR A 244 -16.79 -6.57 -2.61
C TYR A 244 -16.34 -7.13 -1.26
N ASN A 245 -17.07 -6.86 -0.18
CA ASN A 245 -16.69 -7.40 1.12
C ASN A 245 -17.50 -8.65 1.45
N ARG A 246 -18.83 -8.48 1.57
CA ARG A 246 -19.75 -9.54 2.01
C ARG A 246 -19.90 -10.65 0.98
N GLU A 247 -19.82 -10.30 -0.31
CA GLU A 247 -19.97 -11.23 -1.42
C GLU A 247 -18.83 -12.23 -1.46
N VAL A 248 -17.61 -11.77 -1.18
CA VAL A 248 -16.43 -12.64 -1.03
C VAL A 248 -16.59 -13.58 0.17
N ASP A 249 -17.01 -13.05 1.33
CA ASP A 249 -17.24 -13.89 2.53
C ASP A 249 -18.32 -14.95 2.29
N SER A 250 -19.36 -14.59 1.54
CA SER A 250 -20.43 -15.53 1.20
C SER A 250 -19.94 -16.61 0.23
N LEU A 251 -19.13 -16.24 -0.76
CA LEU A 251 -18.60 -17.17 -1.74
C LEU A 251 -17.62 -18.18 -1.11
N GLU A 252 -16.83 -17.75 -0.13
CA GLU A 252 -15.88 -18.61 0.59
C GLU A 252 -16.54 -19.60 1.56
N LYS A 253 -17.84 -19.48 1.84
CA LYS A 253 -18.58 -20.53 2.57
C LYS A 253 -18.81 -21.77 1.71
N ASP A 254 -18.77 -21.61 0.39
CA ASP A 254 -18.85 -22.69 -0.58
C ASP A 254 -17.43 -23.14 -0.98
N LYS A 255 -17.14 -24.44 -0.84
CA LYS A 255 -15.83 -25.00 -1.21
C LYS A 255 -15.60 -25.06 -2.72
N GLU A 256 -16.67 -25.01 -3.50
CA GLU A 256 -16.64 -24.98 -4.98
C GLU A 256 -16.85 -23.56 -5.54
N GLY A 257 -16.79 -22.55 -4.67
CA GLY A 257 -17.02 -21.15 -5.03
C GLY A 257 -16.06 -20.65 -6.13
N SER A 258 -16.63 -20.25 -7.27
CA SER A 258 -15.89 -19.65 -8.39
C SER A 258 -15.92 -18.12 -8.35
N PRO A 259 -14.77 -17.42 -8.51
CA PRO A 259 -14.73 -15.96 -8.54
C PRO A 259 -15.28 -15.34 -9.83
N VAL A 260 -15.56 -16.14 -10.87
CA VAL A 260 -15.87 -15.67 -12.24
C VAL A 260 -16.99 -14.64 -12.25
N LYS A 261 -18.12 -14.91 -11.59
CA LYS A 261 -19.26 -13.96 -11.56
C LYS A 261 -18.90 -12.63 -10.89
N LEU A 262 -18.08 -12.66 -9.84
CA LEU A 262 -17.63 -11.43 -9.17
C LEU A 262 -16.64 -10.66 -10.04
N LEU A 263 -15.72 -11.35 -10.72
CA LEU A 263 -14.80 -10.75 -11.68
C LEU A 263 -15.53 -10.09 -12.85
N GLU A 264 -16.50 -10.79 -13.45
CA GLU A 264 -17.34 -10.24 -14.53
C GLU A 264 -18.09 -8.99 -14.09
N ALA A 265 -18.60 -8.97 -12.85
CA ALA A 265 -19.31 -7.83 -12.29
C ALA A 265 -18.42 -6.61 -12.01
N LEU A 266 -17.09 -6.74 -12.00
CA LEU A 266 -16.18 -5.59 -11.94
C LEU A 266 -16.07 -4.87 -13.29
N ILE A 267 -16.40 -5.55 -14.39
CA ILE A 267 -16.19 -5.06 -15.75
C ILE A 267 -17.45 -4.33 -16.24
N SER A 268 -17.36 -3.01 -16.37
CA SER A 268 -18.38 -2.17 -17.00
C SER A 268 -18.10 -1.93 -18.49
N ASP A 269 -19.08 -1.43 -19.24
CA ASP A 269 -18.94 -1.10 -20.66
C ASP A 269 -17.81 -0.10 -20.93
N PHE A 270 -17.53 0.78 -19.96
CA PHE A 270 -16.40 1.70 -19.98
C PHE A 270 -15.55 1.47 -18.74
N MET A 271 -14.24 1.27 -18.92
CA MET A 271 -13.29 1.03 -17.84
C MET A 271 -12.35 2.21 -17.68
N LYS A 272 -12.20 2.69 -16.44
CA LYS A 272 -11.16 3.66 -16.06
C LYS A 272 -9.82 2.94 -15.91
N ILE A 273 -8.72 3.67 -16.09
CA ILE A 273 -7.37 3.13 -15.91
C ILE A 273 -6.63 3.96 -14.86
N GLU A 274 -6.10 3.27 -13.86
CA GLU A 274 -5.31 3.85 -12.78
C GLU A 274 -3.89 3.30 -12.85
N HIS A 275 -2.98 4.18 -13.24
CA HIS A 275 -1.57 3.92 -13.41
C HIS A 275 -0.84 4.38 -12.15
N ILE A 276 -0.39 3.45 -11.32
CA ILE A 276 0.28 3.77 -10.07
C ILE A 276 1.79 3.82 -10.30
N LYS A 277 2.38 5.00 -10.10
CA LYS A 277 3.83 5.23 -10.19
C LYS A 277 4.56 4.62 -9.00
N ALA A 278 5.86 4.41 -9.13
CA ALA A 278 6.71 3.81 -8.10
C ALA A 278 6.68 4.56 -6.75
N ASP A 279 6.54 5.89 -6.78
CA ASP A 279 6.41 6.73 -5.58
C ASP A 279 5.00 6.69 -4.94
N GLY A 280 4.09 5.87 -5.47
CA GLY A 280 2.74 5.67 -4.97
C GLY A 280 1.71 6.67 -5.50
N LYS A 281 2.11 7.62 -6.37
CA LYS A 281 1.20 8.56 -7.03
C LYS A 281 0.31 7.83 -8.03
N ALA A 282 -1.00 8.05 -7.91
CA ALA A 282 -1.97 7.56 -8.88
C ALA A 282 -2.13 8.56 -10.03
N ILE A 283 -1.92 8.10 -11.26
CA ILE A 283 -2.23 8.81 -12.50
C ILE A 283 -3.46 8.18 -13.13
N TYR A 284 -4.49 8.98 -13.38
CA TYR A 284 -5.71 8.52 -14.06
C TYR A 284 -5.56 8.71 -15.56
N LEU A 285 -5.30 7.62 -16.27
CA LEU A 285 -5.21 7.63 -17.73
C LEU A 285 -6.61 7.69 -18.33
N ARG A 286 -6.67 8.08 -19.61
CA ARG A 286 -7.90 7.99 -20.40
C ARG A 286 -8.38 6.53 -20.41
N GLY A 287 -9.61 6.32 -19.94
CA GLY A 287 -10.28 5.02 -19.99
C GLY A 287 -10.70 4.61 -21.40
N GLY A 288 -11.37 3.47 -21.53
CA GLY A 288 -11.82 2.96 -22.82
C GLY A 288 -13.09 2.13 -22.74
N LYS A 289 -13.75 1.97 -23.89
CA LYS A 289 -14.89 1.06 -24.04
C LYS A 289 -14.37 -0.38 -24.12
N VAL A 290 -14.99 -1.29 -23.36
CA VAL A 290 -14.70 -2.72 -23.47
C VAL A 290 -15.22 -3.23 -24.80
N ILE A 291 -14.32 -3.77 -25.62
CA ILE A 291 -14.68 -4.39 -26.92
C ILE A 291 -14.62 -5.91 -26.86
N GLU A 292 -13.76 -6.46 -26.00
CA GLU A 292 -13.67 -7.89 -25.72
C GLU A 292 -13.38 -8.13 -24.25
N LYS A 293 -13.93 -9.22 -23.71
CA LYS A 293 -13.57 -9.71 -22.37
C LYS A 293 -13.64 -11.23 -22.32
N GLU A 294 -12.70 -11.82 -21.61
CA GLU A 294 -12.68 -13.23 -21.24
C GLU A 294 -12.40 -13.31 -19.75
N VAL A 295 -13.22 -14.07 -19.02
CA VAL A 295 -13.06 -14.28 -17.59
C VAL A 295 -13.27 -15.76 -17.31
N ASN A 296 -12.34 -16.36 -16.59
CA ASN A 296 -12.44 -17.74 -16.13
C ASN A 296 -11.84 -17.86 -14.72
N ASN A 297 -11.77 -19.09 -14.19
CA ASN A 297 -11.24 -19.32 -12.84
C ASN A 297 -9.76 -18.98 -12.71
N ASP A 298 -9.01 -19.05 -13.82
CA ASP A 298 -7.56 -18.86 -13.83
C ASP A 298 -7.19 -17.40 -14.06
N GLY A 299 -8.00 -16.62 -14.77
CA GLY A 299 -7.66 -15.23 -15.05
C GLY A 299 -8.70 -14.48 -15.88
N TYR A 300 -8.27 -13.32 -16.34
CA TYR A 300 -9.07 -12.46 -17.20
C TYR A 300 -8.23 -11.74 -18.24
N ARG A 301 -8.87 -11.46 -19.37
CA ARG A 301 -8.35 -10.68 -20.48
C ARG A 301 -9.41 -9.66 -20.88
N ILE A 302 -9.05 -8.38 -20.94
CA ILE A 302 -9.95 -7.30 -21.33
C ILE A 302 -9.28 -6.47 -22.39
N THR A 303 -9.95 -6.30 -23.52
CA THR A 303 -9.50 -5.41 -24.60
C THR A 303 -10.34 -4.15 -24.57
N LEU A 304 -9.67 -3.00 -24.47
CA LEU A 304 -10.30 -1.69 -24.52
C LEU A 304 -10.02 -0.99 -25.85
N ARG A 305 -11.04 -0.30 -26.37
CA ARG A 305 -10.88 0.75 -27.39
C ARG A 305 -10.92 2.12 -26.71
N ARG A 306 -9.85 2.90 -26.87
CA ARG A 306 -9.74 4.26 -26.33
C ARG A 306 -9.71 5.25 -27.50
N GLU A 307 -10.64 6.19 -27.54
CA GLU A 307 -10.71 7.20 -28.60
C GLU A 307 -10.04 8.51 -28.17
N PHE A 308 -9.30 9.11 -29.11
CA PHE A 308 -8.60 10.37 -28.93
C PHE A 308 -9.28 11.51 -29.70
N ASN A 309 -9.30 12.70 -29.09
CA ASN A 309 -10.01 13.86 -29.64
C ASN A 309 -9.06 14.84 -30.35
N GLY A 310 -7.89 14.37 -30.80
CA GLY A 310 -6.79 15.19 -31.28
C GLY A 310 -6.13 15.98 -30.15
N ASN A 311 -4.79 15.88 -30.06
CA ASN A 311 -3.84 16.67 -29.24
C ASN A 311 -2.71 15.77 -28.73
N GLY A 312 -1.48 16.29 -28.77
CA GLY A 312 -0.29 15.59 -28.32
C GLY A 312 0.39 14.74 -29.40
N VAL A 313 1.43 14.04 -28.97
CA VAL A 313 2.26 13.16 -29.79
C VAL A 313 2.34 11.83 -29.06
N LEU A 314 2.31 10.73 -29.81
CA LEU A 314 2.51 9.40 -29.26
C LEU A 314 3.96 9.25 -28.80
N ASP A 315 4.17 9.07 -27.50
CA ASP A 315 5.51 9.01 -26.92
C ASP A 315 6.30 7.80 -27.44
N GLY A 316 7.61 8.00 -27.66
CA GLY A 316 8.49 7.06 -28.36
C GLY A 316 8.18 6.81 -29.85
N ILE A 317 6.93 7.01 -30.29
CA ILE A 317 6.49 6.82 -31.69
C ILE A 317 6.62 8.12 -32.51
N GLY A 318 6.51 9.29 -31.89
CA GLY A 318 6.71 10.59 -32.55
C GLY A 318 5.65 11.00 -33.58
N LYS A 319 4.55 10.23 -33.73
CA LYS A 319 3.42 10.58 -34.61
C LYS A 319 2.40 11.42 -33.85
N ARG A 320 1.85 12.45 -34.50
CA ARG A 320 0.83 13.33 -33.93
C ARG A 320 -0.48 12.56 -33.71
N ILE A 321 -1.14 12.83 -32.59
CA ILE A 321 -2.49 12.31 -32.31
C ILE A 321 -3.51 13.20 -33.02
N GLU A 322 -4.27 12.60 -33.91
CA GLU A 322 -5.31 13.25 -34.72
C GLU A 322 -6.70 12.95 -34.15
N ASN A 323 -7.70 13.73 -34.56
CA ASN A 323 -9.06 13.50 -34.08
C ASN A 323 -9.64 12.22 -34.69
N GLY A 324 -10.20 11.35 -33.86
CA GLY A 324 -10.70 10.04 -34.27
C GLY A 324 -9.67 8.92 -34.23
N ASP A 325 -8.39 9.23 -34.03
CA ASP A 325 -7.39 8.21 -33.70
C ASP A 325 -7.83 7.42 -32.48
N TYR A 326 -7.46 6.14 -32.45
CA TYR A 326 -7.82 5.27 -31.34
C TYR A 326 -6.68 4.32 -30.99
N ASP A 327 -6.73 3.85 -29.75
CA ASP A 327 -5.85 2.83 -29.23
C ASP A 327 -6.64 1.57 -28.89
N ILE A 328 -6.10 0.43 -29.27
CA ILE A 328 -6.54 -0.89 -28.82
C ILE A 328 -5.50 -1.42 -27.84
N VAL A 329 -5.92 -1.63 -26.60
CA VAL A 329 -5.05 -2.13 -25.53
C VAL A 329 -5.66 -3.34 -24.86
N GLU A 330 -4.84 -4.37 -24.66
CA GLU A 330 -5.20 -5.57 -23.90
C GLU A 330 -4.62 -5.52 -22.48
N TYR A 331 -5.46 -5.85 -21.50
CA TYR A 331 -5.11 -6.06 -20.10
C TYR A 331 -5.33 -7.53 -19.75
N ASN A 332 -4.29 -8.21 -19.31
CA ASN A 332 -4.33 -9.63 -18.99
C ASN A 332 -3.73 -9.88 -17.61
N SER A 333 -4.46 -10.60 -16.74
CA SER A 333 -4.10 -10.85 -15.34
C SER A 333 -2.76 -11.56 -15.11
N ASP A 334 -2.16 -12.14 -16.16
CA ASP A 334 -0.88 -12.86 -16.11
C ASP A 334 0.27 -12.13 -16.82
N LYS A 335 -0.02 -11.05 -17.54
CA LYS A 335 0.98 -10.32 -18.34
C LYS A 335 1.57 -9.16 -17.57
N TRP A 336 2.90 -9.09 -17.60
CA TRP A 336 3.69 -8.01 -16.99
C TRP A 336 3.88 -6.82 -17.94
N TYR A 337 2.94 -6.64 -18.86
CA TYR A 337 2.95 -5.55 -19.82
C TYR A 337 1.56 -5.35 -20.42
N GLN A 338 1.34 -4.19 -21.03
CA GLN A 338 0.17 -3.90 -21.87
C GLN A 338 0.64 -3.41 -23.23
N ILE A 339 0.06 -3.98 -24.29
CA ILE A 339 0.38 -3.61 -25.66
C ILE A 339 -0.70 -2.64 -26.13
N HIS A 340 -0.28 -1.41 -26.39
CA HIS A 340 -1.08 -0.35 -26.99
C HIS A 340 -0.81 -0.31 -28.50
N LYS A 341 -1.85 -0.51 -29.30
CA LYS A 341 -1.79 -0.42 -30.76
C LYS A 341 -2.56 0.81 -31.20
N TYR A 342 -1.83 1.82 -31.67
CA TYR A 342 -2.41 3.08 -32.11
C TYR A 342 -2.77 3.04 -33.58
N TYR A 343 -4.01 3.42 -33.90
CA TYR A 343 -4.53 3.43 -35.26
C TYR A 343 -5.02 4.83 -35.66
N SER A 344 -4.87 5.12 -36.94
CA SER A 344 -5.41 6.30 -37.59
C SER A 344 -6.94 6.25 -37.64
N GLY A 345 -7.59 7.32 -37.22
CA GLY A 345 -9.05 7.45 -37.31
C GLY A 345 -9.59 7.61 -38.74
N ILE A 346 -8.71 7.87 -39.72
CA ILE A 346 -9.09 8.17 -41.11
C ILE A 346 -9.15 6.90 -41.95
N ASP A 347 -8.13 6.04 -41.84
CA ASP A 347 -7.93 4.88 -42.71
C ASP A 347 -7.70 3.57 -41.94
N ASN A 348 -7.78 3.59 -40.60
CA ASN A 348 -7.46 2.47 -39.70
C ASN A 348 -6.04 1.90 -39.87
N SER A 349 -5.11 2.67 -40.45
CA SER A 349 -3.71 2.27 -40.55
C SER A 349 -3.03 2.27 -39.17
N LEU A 350 -2.12 1.32 -38.93
CA LEU A 350 -1.35 1.26 -37.69
C LEU A 350 -0.33 2.40 -37.66
N LYS A 351 -0.43 3.29 -36.66
CA LYS A 351 0.50 4.39 -36.44
C LYS A 351 1.74 3.92 -35.69
N GLY A 352 1.59 3.01 -34.71
CA GLY A 352 2.71 2.41 -33.99
C GLY A 352 2.24 1.58 -32.80
N ILE A 353 3.20 0.93 -32.14
CA ILE A 353 2.95 0.12 -30.94
C ILE A 353 3.73 0.71 -29.77
N TYR A 354 3.09 0.77 -28.61
CA TYR A 354 3.72 1.09 -27.33
C TYR A 354 3.46 -0.05 -26.35
N ILE A 355 4.46 -0.49 -25.62
CA ILE A 355 4.37 -1.58 -24.66
C ILE A 355 4.72 -1.01 -23.29
N ASN A 356 3.69 -0.88 -22.45
CA ASN A 356 3.81 -0.46 -21.07
C ASN A 356 4.26 -1.63 -20.21
N ILE A 357 5.44 -1.61 -19.60
CA ILE A 357 5.88 -2.71 -18.73
C ILE A 357 5.42 -2.42 -17.30
N SER A 358 4.60 -3.32 -16.77
CA SER A 358 3.92 -3.11 -15.49
C SER A 358 3.80 -4.40 -14.70
N THR A 359 3.33 -4.32 -13.45
CA THR A 359 2.78 -5.53 -12.82
C THR A 359 1.51 -5.97 -13.55
N PRO A 360 1.12 -7.26 -13.47
CA PRO A 360 -0.17 -7.68 -13.96
C PRO A 360 -1.32 -6.83 -13.40
N PRO A 361 -2.25 -6.40 -14.26
CA PRO A 361 -3.32 -5.50 -13.88
C PRO A 361 -4.30 -6.18 -12.96
N GLU A 362 -4.84 -5.42 -12.00
CA GLU A 362 -5.95 -5.81 -11.14
C GLU A 362 -7.27 -5.17 -11.57
N LEU A 363 -8.36 -5.93 -11.41
CA LEU A 363 -9.72 -5.44 -11.63
C LEU A 363 -10.32 -4.89 -10.35
N LEU A 364 -10.88 -3.70 -10.47
CA LEU A 364 -11.69 -3.01 -9.48
C LEU A 364 -13.00 -2.58 -10.16
N ARG A 365 -14.02 -2.24 -9.37
CA ARG A 365 -15.34 -1.90 -9.92
C ARG A 365 -15.24 -0.75 -10.94
N GLY A 366 -15.43 -1.06 -12.23
CA GLY A 366 -15.35 -0.14 -13.36
C GLY A 366 -13.96 0.44 -13.63
N LYS A 367 -12.90 -0.20 -13.12
CA LYS A 367 -11.54 0.33 -13.15
C LYS A 367 -10.49 -0.78 -13.23
N ILE A 368 -9.47 -0.57 -14.04
CA ILE A 368 -8.24 -1.38 -14.07
C ILE A 368 -7.15 -0.60 -13.35
N ARG A 369 -6.39 -1.26 -12.49
CA ARG A 369 -5.24 -0.67 -11.79
C ARG A 369 -4.00 -1.54 -12.01
N TYR A 370 -2.84 -0.95 -12.14
CA TYR A 370 -1.56 -1.67 -12.15
C TYR A 370 -0.44 -0.79 -11.59
N LEU A 371 0.67 -1.42 -11.23
CA LEU A 371 1.89 -0.73 -10.81
C LEU A 371 2.81 -0.58 -12.02
N ASP A 372 3.18 0.65 -12.33
CA ASP A 372 4.04 0.99 -13.46
C ASP A 372 5.51 0.73 -13.15
N LEU A 373 6.21 -0.06 -13.97
CA LEU A 373 7.60 -0.43 -13.69
C LEU A 373 8.62 0.54 -14.28
N GLU A 374 8.18 1.73 -14.69
CA GLU A 374 9.04 2.87 -15.07
C GLU A 374 10.01 2.53 -16.23
N ILE A 375 9.61 1.61 -17.11
CA ILE A 375 10.35 1.23 -18.32
C ILE A 375 9.35 0.81 -19.40
N ASP A 376 9.57 1.25 -20.63
CA ASP A 376 8.63 1.04 -21.72
C ASP A 376 9.34 0.69 -23.03
N ILE A 377 8.59 0.17 -23.99
CA ILE A 377 9.09 -0.11 -25.33
C ILE A 377 8.17 0.55 -26.36
N ALA A 378 8.74 1.35 -27.26
CA ALA A 378 8.04 1.85 -28.44
C ALA A 378 8.55 1.14 -29.70
N ILE A 379 7.62 0.85 -30.62
CA ILE A 379 7.94 0.30 -31.94
C ILE A 379 7.42 1.27 -33.00
N ARG A 380 8.34 1.76 -33.83
CA ARG A 380 8.04 2.65 -34.95
C ARG A 380 8.82 2.21 -36.18
N ASP A 381 8.13 1.99 -37.30
CA ASP A 381 8.75 1.65 -38.58
C ASP A 381 9.77 0.49 -38.47
N SER A 382 9.44 -0.51 -37.64
CA SER A 382 10.28 -1.66 -37.27
C SER A 382 11.52 -1.38 -36.40
N GLU A 383 11.73 -0.12 -35.98
CA GLU A 383 12.70 0.25 -34.95
C GLU A 383 12.10 0.00 -33.55
N ILE A 384 12.89 -0.63 -32.68
CA ILE A 384 12.55 -0.89 -31.27
C ILE A 384 13.30 0.12 -30.42
N ILE A 385 12.58 0.90 -29.63
CA ILE A 385 13.13 1.94 -28.75
C ILE A 385 12.75 1.59 -27.32
N VAL A 386 13.73 1.46 -26.44
CA VAL A 386 13.50 1.35 -25.00
C VAL A 386 13.44 2.76 -24.42
N LEU A 387 12.41 3.03 -23.62
CA LEU A 387 12.17 4.31 -22.98
C LEU A 387 12.38 4.19 -21.48
N ASP A 388 12.74 5.31 -20.85
CA ASP A 388 12.71 5.52 -19.39
C ASP A 388 13.60 4.59 -18.53
N GLU A 389 14.65 3.97 -19.10
CA GLU A 389 15.63 3.21 -18.31
C GLU A 389 16.26 4.01 -17.16
N ASP A 390 16.51 5.30 -17.37
CA ASP A 390 17.02 6.21 -16.34
C ASP A 390 16.00 6.46 -15.22
N GLU A 391 14.71 6.47 -15.54
CA GLU A 391 13.64 6.65 -14.56
C GLU A 391 13.47 5.40 -13.70
N LEU A 392 13.50 4.20 -14.29
CA LEU A 392 13.59 2.93 -13.54
C LEU A 392 14.76 2.95 -12.55
N ASN A 393 15.94 3.39 -12.98
CA ASN A 393 17.10 3.45 -12.09
C ASN A 393 16.89 4.44 -10.93
N LYS A 394 16.33 5.64 -11.18
CA LYS A 394 16.02 6.63 -10.12
C LYS A 394 14.94 6.13 -9.16
N LYS A 395 13.88 5.52 -9.69
CA LYS A 395 12.72 5.04 -8.93
C LYS A 395 12.95 3.67 -8.27
N SER A 396 14.09 3.03 -8.53
CA SER A 396 14.47 1.75 -7.92
C SER A 396 14.48 1.77 -6.39
N ILE A 397 14.59 2.94 -5.76
CA ILE A 397 14.46 3.10 -4.30
C ILE A 397 13.11 2.62 -3.74
N TYR A 398 12.07 2.58 -4.58
CA TYR A 398 10.73 2.10 -4.21
C TYR A 398 10.50 0.63 -4.58
N MET A 399 11.48 -0.02 -5.21
CA MET A 399 11.36 -1.35 -5.77
C MET A 399 12.46 -2.24 -5.22
N HIS A 400 12.09 -3.36 -4.60
CA HIS A 400 13.11 -4.34 -4.25
C HIS A 400 13.84 -4.83 -5.51
N SER A 401 15.11 -5.23 -5.37
CA SER A 401 15.96 -5.72 -6.48
C SER A 401 15.28 -6.78 -7.34
N SER A 402 14.43 -7.61 -6.74
CA SER A 402 13.64 -8.63 -7.43
C SER A 402 12.65 -8.06 -8.45
N LEU A 403 12.00 -6.94 -8.15
CA LEU A 403 11.04 -6.28 -9.03
C LEU A 403 11.75 -5.56 -10.17
N VAL A 404 12.86 -4.85 -9.88
CA VAL A 404 13.72 -4.22 -10.91
C VAL A 404 14.25 -5.28 -11.89
N ASN A 405 14.74 -6.40 -11.37
CA ASN A 405 15.21 -7.52 -12.19
C ASN A 405 14.08 -8.14 -13.01
N LYS A 406 12.86 -8.20 -12.47
CA LYS A 406 11.68 -8.69 -13.19
C LYS A 406 11.32 -7.76 -14.34
N ALA A 407 11.30 -6.44 -14.12
CA ALA A 407 11.05 -5.44 -15.16
C ALA A 407 12.04 -5.57 -16.33
N LYS A 408 13.36 -5.57 -16.02
CA LYS A 408 14.42 -5.74 -17.03
C LYS A 408 14.32 -7.05 -17.80
N LYS A 409 14.00 -8.17 -17.11
CA LYS A 409 13.78 -9.46 -17.76
C LYS A 409 12.59 -9.45 -18.72
N VAL A 410 11.50 -8.78 -18.35
CA VAL A 410 10.31 -8.66 -19.21
C VAL A 410 10.64 -7.79 -20.43
N ALA A 411 11.34 -6.67 -20.24
CA ALA A 411 11.78 -5.81 -21.33
C ALA A 411 12.65 -6.58 -22.34
N ASN A 412 13.70 -7.26 -21.87
CA ASN A 412 14.59 -8.04 -22.72
C ASN A 412 13.84 -9.16 -23.46
N TYR A 413 12.97 -9.89 -22.75
CA TYR A 413 12.15 -10.93 -23.38
C TYR A 413 11.28 -10.37 -24.51
N LEU A 414 10.65 -9.21 -24.31
CA LEU A 414 9.82 -8.57 -25.32
C LEU A 414 10.66 -8.14 -26.54
N ILE A 415 11.82 -7.53 -26.31
CA ILE A 415 12.74 -7.12 -27.38
C ILE A 415 13.15 -8.34 -28.22
N ASP A 416 13.60 -9.42 -27.58
CA ASP A 416 13.99 -10.66 -28.25
C ASP A 416 12.82 -11.25 -29.04
N TYR A 417 11.63 -11.28 -28.43
CA TYR A 417 10.42 -11.80 -29.05
C TYR A 417 10.04 -11.01 -30.31
N ILE A 418 10.07 -9.68 -30.25
CA ILE A 418 9.73 -8.80 -31.37
C ILE A 418 10.75 -8.98 -32.52
N GLN A 419 12.04 -9.04 -32.20
CA GLN A 419 13.11 -9.23 -33.20
C GLN A 419 13.01 -10.57 -33.92
N GLN A 420 12.76 -11.66 -33.20
CA GLN A 420 12.71 -13.01 -33.77
C GLN A 420 11.49 -13.24 -34.65
N ASN A 421 10.34 -12.68 -34.27
CA ASN A 421 9.08 -13.01 -34.91
C ASN A 421 8.69 -12.04 -36.04
N LYS A 422 9.49 -10.98 -36.30
CA LYS A 422 9.15 -9.87 -37.22
C LYS A 422 7.70 -9.38 -37.04
N LEU A 423 7.18 -9.52 -35.82
CA LEU A 423 5.75 -9.49 -35.57
C LEU A 423 5.40 -8.11 -35.01
N ILE A 424 4.44 -7.49 -35.70
CA ILE A 424 3.55 -6.51 -35.10
C ILE A 424 2.64 -7.33 -34.19
N LEU A 425 3.04 -7.46 -32.91
CA LEU A 425 2.27 -8.09 -31.82
C LEU A 425 0.80 -7.66 -31.87
#